data_AF-H9FE31-F1
#
_entry.id   AF-H9FE31-F1
#
_cell.length_a   1.000
_cell.length_b   1.000
_cell.length_c   1.000
_cell.angle_alpha   90.00
_cell.angle_beta   90.00
_cell.angle_gamma   90.00
#
_symmetry.space_group_name_H-M   'P 1'
#
loop_
_entity.id
_entity.type
_entity.pdbx_description
1 polymer ?
#
loop_
_entity_poly.entity_id
_entity_poly.type
_entity_poly.pdbx_seq_one_letter_code
_entity_poly.pdbx_strand_id
1 'polypeptide(L)'
;KIGLLDHVNNDTESDINYLLKMALEKIAFLPFGYLVDQWRWGVFNGRTPPSHYNFDWWYLRTKYQGICPPVTRNETHFDAGAKFHVPNVTPYIRYFVSFVLQFQFHEALCKEAGYEGPLHQCDIYQSTKAGAKLRKVLQAGSSRPWQEVLKDMVGSDALDAQPLLNNFQPVTQWLQ
;
A
#
# COMPACT_ATOMS: atom_id res chain seq x y z
N LYS A 1 -4.97 -24.89 -5.47
CA LYS A 1 -4.58 -25.31 -4.09
C LYS A 1 -3.13 -25.75 -4.11
N ILE A 2 -2.28 -25.18 -3.24
CA ILE A 2 -0.82 -25.33 -3.28
C ILE A 2 -0.23 -26.01 -2.03
N GLY A 3 -1.07 -26.55 -1.13
CA GLY A 3 -0.62 -27.36 0.01
C GLY A 3 -0.06 -26.59 1.23
N LEU A 4 -0.44 -25.32 1.40
CA LEU A 4 0.00 -24.48 2.54
C LEU A 4 -1.11 -24.23 3.59
N LEU A 5 -2.33 -24.72 3.35
CA LEU A 5 -3.46 -24.57 4.24
C LEU A 5 -4.38 -25.79 4.08
N ASP A 6 -4.45 -26.61 5.13
CA ASP A 6 -5.18 -27.89 5.12
C ASP A 6 -6.70 -27.70 5.22
N HIS A 7 -7.12 -26.73 6.03
CA HIS A 7 -8.53 -26.40 6.27
C HIS A 7 -8.86 -25.02 5.72
N VAL A 8 -9.85 -24.96 4.83
CA VAL A 8 -10.42 -23.71 4.32
C VAL A 8 -11.83 -23.61 4.86
N ASN A 9 -12.01 -22.73 5.83
CA ASN A 9 -13.33 -22.34 6.32
C ASN A 9 -13.80 -21.12 5.54
N ASN A 10 -15.07 -21.11 5.14
CA ASN A 10 -15.72 -19.96 4.51
C ASN A 10 -16.81 -19.46 5.45
N ASP A 11 -16.38 -18.88 6.57
CA ASP A 11 -17.22 -18.28 7.60
C ASP A 11 -16.72 -16.87 7.94
N THR A 12 -17.61 -16.09 8.57
CA THR A 12 -17.38 -14.69 8.89
C THR A 12 -16.15 -14.51 9.78
N GLU A 13 -15.97 -15.39 10.77
CA GLU A 13 -14.84 -15.36 11.70
C GLU A 13 -13.50 -15.54 10.97
N SER A 14 -13.45 -16.46 10.01
CA SER A 14 -12.28 -16.71 9.18
C SER A 14 -11.99 -15.54 8.24
N ASP A 15 -13.02 -14.93 7.65
CA ASP A 15 -12.89 -13.72 6.81
C ASP A 15 -12.33 -12.55 7.63
N ILE A 16 -12.84 -12.31 8.84
CA ILE A 16 -12.34 -11.25 9.72
C ILE A 16 -10.89 -11.52 10.13
N ASN A 17 -10.53 -12.76 10.49
CA ASN A 17 -9.15 -13.12 10.83
C ASN A 17 -8.19 -12.85 9.65
N TYR A 18 -8.60 -13.25 8.43
CA TYR A 18 -7.82 -12.99 7.23
C TYR A 18 -7.69 -11.48 6.95
N LEU A 19 -8.80 -10.75 6.96
CA LEU A 19 -8.82 -9.33 6.65
C LEU A 19 -8.05 -8.50 7.68
N LEU A 20 -8.12 -8.84 8.98
CA LEU A 20 -7.32 -8.18 10.01
C LEU A 20 -5.83 -8.46 9.80
N LYS A 21 -5.45 -9.71 9.51
CA LYS A 21 -4.05 -10.06 9.16
C LYS A 21 -3.57 -9.25 7.95
N MET A 22 -4.40 -9.11 6.93
CA MET A 22 -4.09 -8.29 5.76
C MET A 22 -4.04 -6.79 6.09
N ALA A 23 -4.88 -6.30 7.00
CA ALA A 23 -4.90 -4.89 7.41
C ALA A 23 -3.64 -4.52 8.19
N LEU A 24 -3.13 -5.43 9.04
CA LEU A 24 -1.85 -5.25 9.75
C LEU A 24 -0.67 -5.09 8.78
N GLU A 25 -0.75 -5.64 7.57
CA GLU A 25 0.26 -5.46 6.54
C GLU A 25 -0.02 -4.24 5.66
N LYS A 26 -1.25 -4.09 5.17
CA LYS A 26 -1.61 -3.11 4.14
C LYS A 26 -2.02 -1.76 4.71
N ILE A 27 -2.94 -1.75 5.67
CA ILE A 27 -3.50 -0.51 6.26
C ILE A 27 -2.47 0.13 7.20
N ALA A 28 -1.84 -0.64 8.07
CA ALA A 28 -0.84 -0.12 9.01
C ALA A 28 0.39 0.49 8.30
N PHE A 29 0.68 0.06 7.07
CA PHE A 29 1.77 0.59 6.27
C PHE A 29 1.47 1.98 5.68
N LEU A 30 0.23 2.29 5.31
CA LEU A 30 -0.14 3.53 4.62
C LEU A 30 0.42 4.81 5.27
N PRO A 31 0.25 5.05 6.58
CA PRO A 31 0.79 6.26 7.20
C PRO A 31 2.33 6.32 7.12
N PHE A 32 3.01 5.17 7.25
CA PHE A 32 4.46 5.11 7.10
C PHE A 32 4.91 5.33 5.65
N GLY A 33 4.24 4.69 4.69
CA GLY A 33 4.46 4.87 3.26
C GLY A 33 4.37 6.34 2.84
N TYR A 34 3.47 7.09 3.46
CA TYR A 34 3.24 8.50 3.17
C TYR A 34 4.28 9.43 3.82
N LEU A 35 4.64 9.19 5.08
CA LEU A 35 5.43 10.15 5.86
C LEU A 35 6.92 10.21 5.48
N VAL A 36 7.50 9.11 4.98
CA VAL A 36 8.96 9.05 4.75
C VAL A 36 9.41 10.07 3.70
N ASP A 37 8.72 10.14 2.57
CA ASP A 37 9.08 11.13 1.54
C ASP A 37 8.57 12.53 1.89
N GLN A 38 7.53 12.70 2.72
CA GLN A 38 7.22 14.02 3.30
C GLN A 38 8.39 14.58 4.11
N TRP A 39 9.01 13.74 4.95
CA TRP A 39 10.23 14.10 5.68
C TRP A 39 11.36 14.44 4.72
N ARG A 40 11.64 13.58 3.73
CA ARG A 40 12.73 13.81 2.75
C ARG A 40 12.50 15.05 1.89
N TRP A 41 11.28 15.33 1.44
CA TRP A 41 10.97 16.54 0.70
C TRP A 41 11.19 17.78 1.57
N GLY A 42 10.84 17.72 2.86
CA GLY A 42 11.19 18.77 3.84
C GLY A 42 12.70 18.98 3.99
N VAL A 43 13.48 17.89 3.99
CA VAL A 43 14.95 17.97 3.99
C VAL A 43 15.46 18.61 2.69
N PHE A 44 15.01 18.14 1.53
CA PHE A 44 15.49 18.61 0.24
C PHE A 44 15.10 20.06 -0.08
N ASN A 45 13.96 20.53 0.42
CA ASN A 45 13.52 21.92 0.23
C ASN A 45 13.96 22.87 1.36
N GLY A 46 14.74 22.39 2.33
CA GLY A 46 15.29 23.18 3.43
C GLY A 46 14.33 23.48 4.59
N ARG A 47 13.06 23.04 4.53
CA ARG A 47 12.13 23.16 5.67
C ARG A 47 12.61 22.37 6.89
N THR A 48 13.28 21.24 6.68
CA THR A 48 13.86 20.39 7.72
C THR A 48 15.38 20.48 7.67
N PRO A 49 16.00 21.46 8.37
CA PRO A 49 17.46 21.58 8.43
C PRO A 49 18.09 20.43 9.22
N PRO A 50 19.42 20.19 9.09
CA PRO A 50 20.12 19.14 9.84
C PRO A 50 19.89 19.15 11.35
N SER A 51 19.73 20.34 11.94
CA SER A 51 19.44 20.52 13.37
C SER A 51 18.04 20.05 13.79
N HIS A 52 17.17 19.68 12.86
CA HIS A 52 15.78 19.25 13.09
C HIS A 52 15.49 17.90 12.42
N TYR A 53 16.49 17.20 11.91
CA TYR A 53 16.28 15.93 11.19
C TYR A 53 15.49 14.94 12.04
N ASN A 54 15.84 14.80 13.31
CA ASN A 54 15.21 13.81 14.17
C ASN A 54 13.89 14.30 14.75
N PHE A 55 13.82 15.58 15.11
CA PHE A 55 12.60 16.25 15.55
C PHE A 55 11.48 16.11 14.51
N ASP A 56 11.73 16.52 13.25
CA ASP A 56 10.70 16.46 12.21
C ASP A 56 10.34 15.02 11.83
N TRP A 57 11.30 14.10 11.92
CA TRP A 57 11.03 12.67 11.75
C TRP A 57 10.03 12.16 12.79
N TRP A 58 10.26 12.43 14.08
CA TRP A 58 9.36 11.99 15.15
C TRP A 58 8.05 12.78 15.20
N TYR A 59 8.03 14.04 14.76
CA TYR A 59 6.79 14.78 14.52
C TYR A 59 5.91 14.04 13.52
N LEU A 60 6.46 13.64 12.37
CA LEU A 60 5.71 12.94 11.33
C LEU A 60 5.31 11.52 11.74
N ARG A 61 6.19 10.78 12.44
CA ARG A 61 5.90 9.45 12.98
C ARG A 61 4.73 9.49 13.96
N THR A 62 4.74 10.45 14.89
CA THR A 62 3.62 10.66 15.83
C THR A 62 2.36 11.09 15.09
N LYS A 63 2.44 12.09 14.20
CA LYS A 63 1.30 12.65 13.48
C LYS A 63 0.56 11.61 12.63
N TYR A 64 1.29 10.79 11.88
CA TYR A 64 0.68 9.88 10.90
C TYR A 64 0.46 8.48 11.44
N GLN A 65 1.36 7.96 12.29
CA GLN A 65 1.24 6.59 12.81
C GLN A 65 0.75 6.51 14.25
N GLY A 66 0.73 7.62 15.00
CA GLY A 66 0.33 7.60 16.41
C GLY A 66 1.32 6.89 17.33
N ILE A 67 2.60 6.79 16.95
CA ILE A 67 3.65 6.12 17.73
C ILE A 67 4.65 7.10 18.31
N CYS A 68 5.26 6.75 19.44
CA CYS A 68 6.30 7.52 20.11
C CYS A 68 7.62 6.73 20.19
N PRO A 69 8.77 7.41 20.35
CA PRO A 69 10.01 6.72 20.65
C PRO A 69 9.95 6.15 22.08
N PRO A 70 10.42 4.90 22.32
CA PRO A 70 10.39 4.30 23.65
C PRO A 70 11.44 4.88 24.62
N VAL A 71 12.40 5.65 24.09
CA VAL A 71 13.44 6.34 24.85
C VAL A 71 13.61 7.75 24.29
N THR A 72 14.06 8.69 25.12
CA THR A 72 14.32 10.06 24.68
C THR A 72 15.29 10.08 23.51
N ARG A 73 14.94 10.86 22.48
CA ARG A 73 15.77 11.12 21.30
C ARG A 73 16.13 12.61 21.27
N ASN A 74 17.23 12.92 20.61
CA ASN A 74 17.70 14.28 20.36
C ASN A 74 18.34 14.34 18.95
N GLU A 75 18.91 15.48 18.58
CA GLU A 75 19.47 15.72 17.24
C GLU A 75 20.88 15.13 17.04
N THR A 76 21.47 14.50 18.06
CA THR A 76 22.67 13.65 17.84
C THR A 76 22.27 12.29 17.25
N HIS A 77 20.98 11.95 17.28
CA HIS A 77 20.44 10.76 16.65
C HIS A 77 19.90 11.09 15.26
N PHE A 78 19.94 10.09 14.36
CA PHE A 78 19.38 10.20 13.02
C PHE A 78 18.52 8.98 12.71
N ASP A 79 17.34 8.90 13.33
CA ASP A 79 16.51 7.70 13.31
C ASP A 79 15.94 7.38 11.90
N ALA A 80 15.70 8.41 11.08
CA ALA A 80 15.38 8.22 9.67
C ALA A 80 16.48 7.45 8.92
N GLY A 81 17.76 7.67 9.27
CA GLY A 81 18.90 6.99 8.69
C GLY A 81 18.97 5.48 8.97
N ALA A 82 18.25 5.00 10.00
CA ALA A 82 18.15 3.57 10.30
C ALA A 82 17.18 2.82 9.37
N LYS A 83 16.44 3.52 8.50
CA LYS A 83 15.57 2.90 7.48
C LYS A 83 16.30 2.83 6.14
N PHE A 84 16.62 1.61 5.68
CA PHE A 84 17.37 1.28 4.44
C PHE A 84 17.26 2.30 3.29
N HIS A 85 16.05 2.73 2.93
CA HIS A 85 15.79 3.62 1.80
C HIS A 85 16.39 5.02 1.95
N VAL A 86 16.54 5.52 3.17
CA VAL A 86 17.11 6.84 3.44
C VAL A 86 18.61 6.88 3.10
N PRO A 87 19.49 6.03 3.69
CA PRO A 87 20.91 6.02 3.33
C PRO A 87 21.16 5.50 1.89
N ASN A 88 20.28 4.65 1.35
CA ASN A 88 20.40 4.14 -0.03
C ASN A 88 19.65 5.01 -1.07
N VAL A 89 19.22 6.22 -0.69
CA VAL A 89 18.64 7.24 -1.57
C VAL A 89 17.51 6.70 -2.48
N THR A 90 16.72 5.76 -1.98
CA THR A 90 15.62 5.16 -2.75
C THR A 90 14.31 5.90 -2.44
N PRO A 91 13.61 6.51 -3.42
CA PRO A 91 12.29 7.15 -3.23
C PRO A 91 11.28 6.23 -2.54
N TYR A 92 10.51 6.75 -1.57
CA TYR A 92 9.60 5.95 -0.73
C TYR A 92 8.13 6.09 -1.13
N ILE A 93 7.71 7.19 -1.74
CA ILE A 93 6.31 7.45 -2.12
C ILE A 93 5.75 6.39 -3.07
N ARG A 94 6.63 5.71 -3.81
CA ARG A 94 6.29 4.55 -4.66
C ARG A 94 5.52 3.46 -3.90
N TYR A 95 5.84 3.25 -2.62
CA TYR A 95 5.17 2.23 -1.81
C TYR A 95 3.76 2.67 -1.39
N PHE A 96 3.57 3.95 -1.06
CA PHE A 96 2.24 4.48 -0.77
C PHE A 96 1.34 4.35 -2.01
N VAL A 97 1.83 4.80 -3.17
CA VAL A 97 1.13 4.66 -4.45
C VAL A 97 0.82 3.19 -4.76
N SER A 98 1.79 2.29 -4.60
CA SER A 98 1.56 0.86 -4.89
C SER A 98 0.56 0.21 -3.93
N PHE A 99 0.44 0.68 -2.69
CA PHE A 99 -0.53 0.16 -1.72
C PHE A 99 -1.96 0.56 -2.02
N VAL A 100 -2.18 1.67 -2.73
CA VAL A 100 -3.48 2.04 -3.29
C VAL A 100 -3.71 1.31 -4.62
N LEU A 101 -2.76 1.43 -5.54
CA LEU A 101 -2.86 0.95 -6.91
C LEU A 101 -3.06 -0.57 -7.01
N GLN A 102 -2.46 -1.35 -6.09
CA GLN A 102 -2.62 -2.81 -6.11
C GLN A 102 -4.08 -3.25 -5.97
N PHE A 103 -4.92 -2.50 -5.23
CA PHE A 103 -6.33 -2.84 -5.09
C PHE A 103 -7.16 -2.42 -6.31
N GLN A 104 -6.82 -1.30 -6.96
CA GLN A 104 -7.42 -0.95 -8.26
C GLN A 104 -7.13 -2.03 -9.30
N PHE A 105 -5.90 -2.55 -9.32
CA PHE A 105 -5.53 -3.65 -10.21
C PHE A 105 -6.23 -4.95 -9.83
N HIS A 106 -6.24 -5.30 -8.54
CA HIS A 106 -6.90 -6.51 -8.04
C HIS A 106 -8.38 -6.53 -8.44
N GLU A 107 -9.12 -5.45 -8.17
CA GLU A 107 -10.53 -5.32 -8.56
C GLU A 107 -10.73 -5.47 -10.08
N ALA A 108 -9.94 -4.76 -10.88
CA ALA A 108 -10.06 -4.81 -12.34
C ALA A 108 -9.71 -6.19 -12.92
N LEU A 109 -8.78 -6.92 -12.31
CA LEU A 109 -8.39 -8.28 -12.72
C LEU A 109 -9.39 -9.34 -12.26
N CYS A 110 -9.93 -9.22 -11.04
CA CYS A 110 -11.01 -10.08 -10.55
C CYS A 110 -12.25 -9.98 -11.43
N LYS A 111 -12.63 -8.75 -11.79
CA LYS A 111 -13.72 -8.50 -12.75
C LYS A 111 -13.43 -9.11 -14.12
N GLU A 112 -12.20 -8.96 -14.63
CA GLU A 112 -11.79 -9.57 -15.91
C GLU A 112 -11.78 -11.10 -15.88
N ALA A 113 -11.49 -11.69 -14.71
CA ALA A 113 -11.55 -13.12 -14.48
C ALA A 113 -13.00 -13.65 -14.37
N GLY A 114 -14.00 -12.77 -14.31
CA GLY A 114 -15.41 -13.14 -14.14
C GLY A 114 -15.76 -13.54 -12.71
N TYR A 115 -15.00 -13.07 -11.72
CA TYR A 115 -15.28 -13.32 -10.31
C TYR A 115 -16.38 -12.37 -9.80
N GLU A 116 -17.41 -12.91 -9.15
CA GLU A 116 -18.60 -12.16 -8.71
C GLU A 116 -18.74 -12.05 -7.18
N GLY A 117 -17.84 -12.69 -6.42
CA GLY A 117 -17.89 -12.71 -4.95
C GLY A 117 -17.21 -11.51 -4.28
N PRO A 118 -17.04 -11.56 -2.95
CA PRO A 118 -16.32 -10.52 -2.20
C PRO A 118 -14.87 -10.37 -2.68
N LEU A 119 -14.43 -9.13 -2.94
CA LEU A 119 -13.13 -8.86 -3.56
C LEU A 119 -11.93 -9.51 -2.81
N HIS A 120 -12.00 -9.60 -1.49
CA HIS A 120 -10.95 -10.17 -0.65
C HIS A 120 -10.80 -11.69 -0.76
N GLN A 121 -11.80 -12.39 -1.33
CA GLN A 121 -11.79 -13.83 -1.59
C GLN A 121 -11.41 -14.16 -3.06
N CYS A 122 -11.27 -13.15 -3.92
CA CYS A 122 -10.91 -13.36 -5.32
C CYS A 122 -9.50 -13.95 -5.47
N ASP A 123 -9.40 -15.00 -6.30
CA ASP A 123 -8.14 -15.55 -6.80
C ASP A 123 -8.16 -15.55 -8.34
N ILE A 124 -7.15 -14.92 -8.95
CA ILE A 124 -7.01 -14.84 -10.42
C ILE A 124 -6.19 -15.99 -11.01
N TYR A 125 -5.80 -16.97 -10.20
CA TYR A 125 -5.06 -18.15 -10.66
C TYR A 125 -5.76 -18.81 -11.85
N GLN A 126 -4.96 -19.18 -12.87
CA GLN A 126 -5.42 -19.75 -14.16
C GLN A 126 -6.31 -18.85 -15.03
N SER A 127 -6.57 -17.59 -14.65
CA SER A 127 -7.29 -16.65 -15.52
C SER A 127 -6.41 -16.08 -16.63
N THR A 128 -6.51 -16.67 -17.83
CA THR A 128 -5.81 -16.18 -19.02
C THR A 128 -6.29 -14.80 -19.46
N LYS A 129 -7.55 -14.45 -19.19
CA LYS A 129 -8.13 -13.12 -19.47
C LYS A 129 -7.50 -12.05 -18.57
N ALA A 130 -7.46 -12.27 -17.26
CA ALA A 130 -6.78 -11.38 -16.32
C ALA A 130 -5.29 -11.24 -16.68
N GLY A 131 -4.62 -12.36 -17.00
CA GLY A 131 -3.23 -12.36 -17.45
C GLY A 131 -3.00 -11.55 -18.74
N ALA A 132 -3.90 -11.66 -19.72
CA ALA A 132 -3.80 -10.89 -20.97
C ALA A 132 -3.97 -9.38 -20.72
N LYS A 133 -4.85 -8.99 -19.80
CA LYS A 133 -5.06 -7.60 -19.40
C LYS A 133 -3.85 -7.03 -18.67
N LEU A 134 -3.32 -7.75 -17.67
CA LEU A 134 -2.10 -7.36 -16.97
C LEU A 134 -0.89 -7.28 -17.91
N ARG A 135 -0.76 -8.21 -18.87
CA ARG A 135 0.33 -8.21 -19.85
C ARG A 135 0.38 -6.92 -20.66
N LYS A 136 -0.77 -6.33 -21.04
CA LYS A 136 -0.79 -5.05 -21.77
C LYS A 136 -0.15 -3.92 -20.97
N VAL A 137 -0.42 -3.85 -19.67
CA VAL A 137 0.22 -2.88 -18.76
C VAL A 137 1.73 -3.10 -18.72
N LEU A 138 2.15 -4.35 -18.52
CA LEU A 138 3.57 -4.69 -18.41
C LEU A 138 4.35 -4.42 -19.70
N GLN A 139 3.76 -4.70 -20.87
CA GLN A 139 4.38 -4.46 -22.18
C GLN A 139 4.57 -2.97 -22.49
N ALA A 140 3.70 -2.10 -21.96
CA ALA A 140 3.80 -0.66 -22.21
C ALA A 140 5.05 -0.05 -21.56
N GLY A 141 5.57 -0.62 -20.46
CA GLY A 141 6.68 -0.06 -19.71
C GLY A 141 6.43 1.42 -19.38
N SER A 142 7.37 2.29 -19.74
CA SER A 142 7.25 3.75 -19.62
C SER A 142 7.08 4.46 -20.98
N SER A 143 6.56 3.77 -22.00
CA SER A 143 6.39 4.33 -23.35
C SER A 143 5.20 5.28 -23.49
N ARG A 144 4.26 5.24 -22.53
CA ARG A 144 3.03 6.03 -22.49
C ARG A 144 2.84 6.66 -21.11
N PRO A 145 2.07 7.76 -20.99
CA PRO A 145 1.68 8.32 -19.70
C PRO A 145 1.00 7.25 -18.83
N TRP A 146 1.37 7.18 -17.55
CA TRP A 146 0.85 6.16 -16.63
C TRP A 146 -0.67 6.26 -16.46
N GLN A 147 -1.23 7.47 -16.57
CA GLN A 147 -2.68 7.73 -16.51
C GLN A 147 -3.43 7.01 -17.63
N GLU A 148 -2.89 7.01 -18.85
CA GLU A 148 -3.52 6.31 -19.97
C GLU A 148 -3.43 4.79 -19.79
N VAL A 149 -2.26 4.30 -19.37
CA VAL A 149 -2.06 2.87 -19.09
C VAL A 149 -2.99 2.40 -17.98
N LEU A 150 -3.18 3.24 -16.95
CA LEU A 150 -4.12 2.98 -15.86
C LEU A 150 -5.56 2.97 -16.38
N LYS A 151 -5.95 3.93 -17.21
CA LYS A 151 -7.29 4.01 -17.79
C LYS A 151 -7.62 2.78 -18.64
N ASP A 152 -6.67 2.30 -19.43
CA ASP A 152 -6.82 1.06 -20.21
C ASP A 152 -7.00 -0.19 -19.32
N MET A 153 -6.42 -0.16 -18.11
CA MET A 153 -6.44 -1.26 -17.16
C MET A 153 -7.69 -1.26 -16.26
N VAL A 154 -8.02 -0.14 -15.64
CA VAL A 154 -9.04 -0.05 -14.59
C VAL A 154 -10.22 0.86 -14.97
N GLY A 155 -10.17 1.54 -16.12
CA GLY A 155 -11.21 2.45 -16.58
C GLY A 155 -11.13 3.88 -16.01
N SER A 156 -10.13 4.16 -15.16
CA SER A 156 -9.88 5.48 -14.54
C SER A 156 -8.43 5.92 -14.80
N ASP A 157 -8.20 7.22 -14.94
CA ASP A 157 -6.87 7.82 -15.14
C ASP A 157 -6.21 8.33 -13.84
N ALA A 158 -6.85 8.07 -12.69
CA ALA A 158 -6.42 8.53 -11.39
C ALA A 158 -6.22 7.37 -10.38
N LEU A 159 -5.38 7.64 -9.38
CA LEU A 159 -5.31 6.78 -8.19
C LEU A 159 -6.61 6.91 -7.40
N ASP A 160 -7.14 5.77 -6.98
CA ASP A 160 -8.41 5.67 -6.25
C ASP A 160 -8.28 4.70 -5.08
N ALA A 161 -8.67 5.16 -3.90
CA ALA A 161 -8.68 4.36 -2.67
C ALA A 161 -9.94 3.50 -2.53
N GLN A 162 -11.00 3.75 -3.33
CA GLN A 162 -12.26 3.03 -3.19
C GLN A 162 -12.11 1.50 -3.29
N PRO A 163 -11.31 0.92 -4.21
CA PRO A 163 -11.12 -0.53 -4.26
C PRO A 163 -10.43 -1.11 -3.01
N LEU A 164 -9.51 -0.35 -2.42
CA LEU A 164 -8.88 -0.71 -1.14
C LEU A 164 -9.93 -0.69 -0.02
N LEU A 165 -10.74 0.36 0.06
CA LEU A 165 -11.79 0.48 1.08
C LEU A 165 -12.85 -0.63 0.93
N ASN A 166 -13.28 -0.93 -0.29
CA ASN A 166 -14.20 -2.03 -0.58
C ASN A 166 -13.64 -3.38 -0.13
N ASN A 167 -12.35 -3.64 -0.40
CA ASN A 167 -11.69 -4.88 0.00
C ASN A 167 -11.70 -5.08 1.53
N PHE A 168 -11.48 -4.00 2.31
CA PHE A 168 -11.40 -4.04 3.77
C PHE A 168 -12.72 -3.68 4.47
N GLN A 169 -13.82 -3.49 3.73
CA GLN A 169 -15.09 -3.07 4.31
C GLN A 169 -15.55 -3.97 5.47
N PRO A 170 -15.51 -5.31 5.38
CA PRO A 170 -16.01 -6.17 6.46
C PRO A 170 -15.25 -5.97 7.78
N VAL A 171 -13.91 -5.93 7.72
CA VAL A 171 -13.10 -5.71 8.94
C VAL A 171 -13.18 -4.27 9.43
N THR A 172 -13.38 -3.31 8.53
CA THR A 172 -13.57 -1.90 8.90
C THR A 172 -14.85 -1.74 9.71
N GLN A 173 -15.94 -2.38 9.28
CA GLN A 173 -17.21 -2.35 10.00
C GLN A 173 -17.12 -3.10 11.34
N TRP A 174 -16.36 -4.18 11.42
CA TRP A 174 -16.16 -4.94 12.65
C TRP A 174 -15.33 -4.19 13.71
N LEU A 175 -14.38 -3.34 13.27
CA LEU A 175 -13.53 -2.53 14.16
C LEU A 175 -14.22 -1.28 14.73
N GLN A 176 -15.37 -0.86 14.16
CA GLN A 176 -16.15 0.32 14.58
C GLN A 176 -17.09 0.00 15.75
#